data_AF-A0A6H9UYW6-F1
#
_entry.id   AF-A0A6H9UYW6-F1
#
_cell.length_a   1.000
_cell.length_b   1.000
_cell.length_c   1.000
_cell.angle_alpha   90.00
_cell.angle_beta   90.00
_cell.angle_gamma   90.00
#
_symmetry.space_group_name_H-M   'P 1'
#
loop_
_entity.id
_entity.type
_entity.pdbx_description
1 polymer ?
#
loop_
_entity_poly.entity_id
_entity_poly.type
_entity_poly.pdbx_seq_one_letter_code
_entity_poly.pdbx_strand_id
1 'polypeptide(L)'
;MIALTATLLAEIIRTRREHTLVLSGLRYNAYLDFMAAAVRANDALHAISTDDQDRTADVATAMRESGLYRARELLLVTGSSEMVFAAESAFRGLLEVRDAVARGLPLNWPDYRPATDGMAQDVWRLRQAARREFDGSPLDLDRLAAIQTPHIAERLRRDSQD
;
A
#
# COMPACT_ATOMS: atom_id res chain seq x y z
N MET A 1 -8.93 52.98 -5.85
CA MET A 1 -7.78 52.14 -5.42
C MET A 1 -8.17 50.87 -4.67
N ILE A 2 -9.40 50.70 -4.18
CA ILE A 2 -9.84 49.50 -3.43
C ILE A 2 -10.05 48.26 -4.34
N ALA A 3 -10.45 48.46 -5.59
CA ALA A 3 -10.68 47.37 -6.55
C ALA A 3 -9.41 46.57 -6.89
N LEU A 4 -8.26 47.25 -7.04
CA LEU A 4 -6.98 46.60 -7.35
C LEU A 4 -6.48 45.72 -6.19
N THR A 5 -6.67 46.15 -4.95
CA THR A 5 -6.27 45.39 -3.75
C THR A 5 -7.13 44.13 -3.56
N ALA A 6 -8.44 44.20 -3.88
CA ALA A 6 -9.34 43.05 -3.81
C ALA A 6 -9.01 41.97 -4.86
N THR A 7 -8.65 42.38 -6.09
CA THR A 7 -8.25 41.44 -7.15
C THR A 7 -6.94 40.73 -6.84
N LEU A 8 -5.93 41.44 -6.31
CA LEU A 8 -4.66 40.80 -5.92
C LEU A 8 -4.84 39.81 -4.77
N LEU A 9 -5.68 40.13 -3.78
CA LEU A 9 -5.98 39.22 -2.68
C LEU A 9 -6.73 37.97 -3.18
N ALA A 10 -7.72 38.15 -4.07
CA ALA A 10 -8.43 37.05 -4.70
C ALA A 10 -7.47 36.15 -5.51
N GLU A 11 -6.51 36.74 -6.21
CA GLU A 11 -5.52 36.03 -7.01
C GLU A 11 -4.54 35.20 -6.15
N ILE A 12 -4.11 35.73 -5.01
CA ILE A 12 -3.27 34.99 -4.05
C ILE A 12 -4.04 33.81 -3.44
N ILE A 13 -5.32 34.02 -3.06
CA ILE A 13 -6.18 32.95 -2.54
C ILE A 13 -6.39 31.87 -3.61
N ARG A 14 -6.63 32.28 -4.86
CA ARG A 14 -6.79 31.37 -6.01
C ARG A 14 -5.53 30.53 -6.24
N THR A 15 -4.37 31.17 -6.34
CA THR A 15 -3.08 30.49 -6.56
C THR A 15 -2.77 29.51 -5.43
N ARG A 16 -3.03 29.90 -4.18
CA ARG A 16 -2.84 29.01 -3.03
C ARG A 16 -3.77 27.79 -3.09
N ARG A 17 -5.04 28.01 -3.44
CA ARG A 17 -6.02 26.92 -3.59
C ARG A 17 -5.62 25.96 -4.72
N GLU A 18 -5.22 26.49 -5.87
CA GLU A 18 -4.74 25.69 -7.00
C GLU A 18 -3.52 24.85 -6.61
N HIS A 19 -2.54 25.45 -5.90
CA HIS A 19 -1.36 24.74 -5.42
C HIS A 19 -1.73 23.60 -4.44
N THR A 20 -2.65 23.86 -3.50
CA THR A 20 -3.15 22.82 -2.58
C THR A 20 -3.85 21.68 -3.31
N LEU A 21 -4.66 22.00 -4.33
CA LEU A 21 -5.35 20.98 -5.14
C LEU A 21 -4.36 20.13 -5.95
N VAL A 22 -3.33 20.75 -6.55
CA VAL A 22 -2.28 20.05 -7.28
C VAL A 22 -1.51 19.11 -6.35
N LEU A 23 -1.10 19.58 -5.17
CA LEU A 23 -0.41 18.75 -4.19
C LEU A 23 -1.27 17.59 -3.69
N SER A 24 -2.56 17.84 -3.43
CA SER A 24 -3.51 16.80 -3.03
C SER A 24 -3.65 15.73 -4.13
N GLY A 25 -3.76 16.14 -5.39
CA GLY A 25 -3.79 15.22 -6.54
C GLY A 25 -2.51 14.41 -6.70
N LEU A 26 -1.34 15.03 -6.55
CA LEU A 26 -0.05 14.34 -6.56
C LEU A 26 0.05 13.30 -5.44
N ARG A 27 -0.37 13.66 -4.22
CA ARG A 27 -0.38 12.77 -3.06
C ARG A 27 -1.32 11.58 -3.28
N TYR A 28 -2.50 11.83 -3.84
CA TYR A 28 -3.47 10.77 -4.15
C TYR A 28 -2.92 9.79 -5.19
N ASN A 29 -2.33 10.30 -6.27
CA ASN A 29 -1.73 9.48 -7.31
C ASN A 29 -0.55 8.66 -6.75
N ALA A 30 0.33 9.27 -5.95
CA ALA A 30 1.45 8.58 -5.33
C ALA A 30 1.00 7.42 -4.42
N TYR A 31 -0.09 7.63 -3.68
CA TYR A 31 -0.71 6.58 -2.88
C TYR A 31 -1.24 5.42 -3.72
N LEU A 32 -1.99 5.72 -4.79
CA LEU A 32 -2.52 4.69 -5.69
C LEU A 32 -1.39 3.93 -6.41
N ASP A 33 -0.36 4.64 -6.86
CA ASP A 33 0.81 4.05 -7.51
C ASP A 33 1.54 3.09 -6.57
N PHE A 34 1.73 3.47 -5.31
CA PHE A 34 2.34 2.61 -4.29
C PHE A 34 1.49 1.36 -4.04
N MET A 35 0.18 1.52 -3.83
CA MET A 35 -0.73 0.40 -3.58
C MET A 35 -0.76 -0.58 -4.76
N ALA A 36 -0.83 -0.07 -6.00
CA ALA A 36 -0.83 -0.89 -7.19
C ALA A 36 0.52 -1.61 -7.39
N ALA A 37 1.63 -0.93 -7.14
CA ALA A 37 2.96 -1.52 -7.23
C ALA A 37 3.20 -2.59 -6.15
N ALA A 38 2.69 -2.37 -4.93
CA ALA A 38 2.73 -3.33 -3.84
C ALA A 38 1.99 -4.63 -4.18
N VAL A 39 0.78 -4.52 -4.75
CA VAL A 39 0.02 -5.69 -5.22
C VAL A 39 0.78 -6.42 -6.33
N ARG A 40 1.27 -5.70 -7.35
CA ARG A 40 2.05 -6.32 -8.44
C ARG A 40 3.30 -7.04 -7.92
N ALA A 41 4.02 -6.44 -6.96
CA ALA A 41 5.18 -7.06 -6.35
C ALA A 41 4.79 -8.35 -5.61
N ASN A 42 3.76 -8.29 -4.76
CA ASN A 42 3.27 -9.45 -4.02
C ASN A 42 2.84 -10.60 -4.94
N ASP A 43 2.07 -10.30 -5.98
CA ASP A 43 1.56 -11.30 -6.91
C ASP A 43 2.70 -11.96 -7.72
N ALA A 44 3.69 -11.17 -8.15
CA ALA A 44 4.87 -11.69 -8.84
C ALA A 44 5.73 -12.56 -7.92
N LEU A 45 5.95 -12.14 -6.67
CA LEU A 45 6.66 -12.94 -5.67
C LEU A 45 5.93 -14.25 -5.36
N HIS A 46 4.60 -14.20 -5.29
CA HIS A 46 3.78 -15.39 -5.10
C HIS A 46 3.92 -16.36 -6.28
N ALA A 47 3.86 -15.87 -7.52
CA ALA A 47 4.06 -16.70 -8.71
C ALA A 47 5.43 -17.38 -8.72
N ILE A 48 6.50 -16.65 -8.38
CA ILE A 48 7.86 -17.22 -8.29
C ILE A 48 7.96 -18.27 -7.19
N SER A 49 7.28 -18.07 -6.05
CA SER A 49 7.32 -19.02 -4.94
C SER A 49 6.69 -20.38 -5.28
N THR A 50 5.84 -20.43 -6.30
CA THR A 50 5.19 -21.67 -6.77
C THR A 50 5.99 -22.39 -7.85
N ASP A 51 7.04 -21.77 -8.41
CA ASP A 51 7.93 -22.38 -9.40
C ASP A 51 9.21 -22.92 -8.74
N ASP A 52 9.81 -23.97 -9.30
CA ASP A 52 10.97 -24.70 -8.74
C ASP A 52 12.32 -24.33 -9.40
N GLN A 53 12.35 -23.22 -10.13
CA GLN A 53 13.53 -22.70 -10.85
C GLN A 53 14.39 -21.76 -9.98
N ASP A 54 15.51 -21.26 -10.52
CA ASP A 54 16.41 -20.32 -9.83
C ASP A 54 15.70 -18.98 -9.55
N ARG A 55 15.19 -18.86 -8.33
CA ARG A 55 14.29 -17.77 -7.91
C ARG A 55 15.01 -16.43 -7.78
N THR A 56 16.34 -16.37 -7.68
CA THR A 56 17.04 -15.13 -7.31
C THR A 56 16.95 -14.07 -8.41
N ALA A 57 17.22 -14.46 -9.66
CA ALA A 57 17.15 -13.57 -10.81
C ALA A 57 15.71 -13.11 -11.08
N ASP A 58 14.75 -14.01 -10.88
CA ASP A 58 13.34 -13.75 -11.09
C ASP A 58 12.78 -12.80 -10.04
N VAL A 59 13.14 -12.98 -8.76
CA VAL A 59 12.76 -12.06 -7.67
C VAL A 59 13.29 -10.66 -7.96
N ALA A 60 14.55 -10.53 -8.37
CA ALA A 60 15.13 -9.23 -8.69
C ALA A 60 14.38 -8.55 -9.86
N THR A 61 14.01 -9.32 -10.88
CA THR A 61 13.24 -8.82 -12.03
C THR A 61 11.83 -8.42 -11.63
N ALA A 62 11.10 -9.28 -10.90
CA ALA A 62 9.77 -8.99 -10.38
C ALA A 62 9.73 -7.71 -9.55
N MET A 63 10.69 -7.53 -8.65
CA MET A 63 10.77 -6.31 -7.83
C MET A 63 11.03 -5.05 -8.67
N ARG A 64 11.88 -5.12 -9.70
CA ARG A 64 12.10 -4.01 -10.62
C ARG A 64 10.86 -3.68 -11.44
N GLU A 65 10.23 -4.70 -12.02
CA GLU A 65 9.07 -4.54 -12.92
C GLU A 65 7.79 -4.13 -12.19
N SER A 66 7.66 -4.47 -10.90
CA SER A 66 6.53 -4.02 -10.08
C SER A 66 6.39 -2.49 -10.01
N GLY A 67 7.51 -1.77 -10.15
CA GLY A 67 7.60 -0.33 -9.94
C GLY A 67 7.59 0.09 -8.47
N LEU A 68 7.65 -0.85 -7.52
CA LEU A 68 7.47 -0.60 -6.08
C LEU A 68 8.48 0.42 -5.53
N TYR A 69 9.76 0.28 -5.87
CA TYR A 69 10.79 1.23 -5.41
C TYR A 69 10.52 2.66 -5.91
N ARG A 70 10.13 2.83 -7.18
CA ARG A 70 9.79 4.15 -7.73
C ARG A 70 8.57 4.75 -7.04
N ALA A 71 7.53 3.95 -6.84
CA ALA A 71 6.31 4.41 -6.18
C ALA A 71 6.56 4.78 -4.71
N ARG A 72 7.44 4.03 -4.02
CA ARG A 72 7.93 4.36 -2.68
C ARG A 72 8.60 5.74 -2.65
N GLU A 73 9.57 6.00 -3.53
CA GLU A 73 10.26 7.29 -3.56
C GLU A 73 9.29 8.45 -3.81
N LEU A 74 8.33 8.27 -4.72
CA LEU A 74 7.31 9.28 -4.97
C LEU A 74 6.45 9.54 -3.73
N LEU A 75 6.06 8.48 -3.01
CA LEU A 75 5.25 8.60 -1.80
C LEU A 75 6.03 9.22 -0.63
N LEU A 76 7.34 8.95 -0.50
CA LEU A 76 8.20 9.61 0.49
C LEU A 76 8.25 11.13 0.31
N VAL A 77 8.24 11.62 -0.94
CA VAL A 77 8.31 13.05 -1.24
C VAL A 77 6.96 13.74 -1.13
N THR A 78 5.86 13.05 -1.46
CA THR A 78 4.53 13.68 -1.65
C THR A 78 3.52 13.35 -0.56
N GLY A 79 3.71 12.23 0.14
CA GLY A 79 2.85 11.73 1.21
C GLY A 79 2.87 12.61 2.46
N SER A 80 1.80 12.57 3.24
CA SER A 80 1.88 13.05 4.63
C SER A 80 2.68 12.08 5.48
N SER A 81 3.19 12.57 6.61
CA SER A 81 3.99 11.80 7.56
C SER A 81 3.33 10.46 7.94
N GLU A 82 2.02 10.46 8.23
CA GLU A 82 1.28 9.25 8.58
C GLU A 82 1.23 8.24 7.43
N MET A 83 1.00 8.70 6.21
CA MET A 83 1.00 7.84 5.02
C MET A 83 2.39 7.26 4.77
N VAL A 84 3.43 8.08 4.90
CA VAL A 84 4.82 7.65 4.70
C VAL A 84 5.21 6.56 5.70
N PHE A 85 4.95 6.76 7.00
CA PHE A 85 5.30 5.74 8.00
C PHE A 85 4.54 4.42 7.82
N ALA A 86 3.26 4.49 7.46
CA ALA A 86 2.47 3.30 7.18
C ALA A 86 2.96 2.58 5.91
N ALA A 87 3.29 3.33 4.85
CA ALA A 87 3.82 2.78 3.62
C ALA A 87 5.20 2.15 3.79
N GLU A 88 6.10 2.77 4.54
CA GLU A 88 7.42 2.21 4.85
C GLU A 88 7.31 0.90 5.65
N SER A 89 6.34 0.81 6.56
CA SER A 89 6.08 -0.42 7.31
C SER A 89 5.60 -1.54 6.39
N ALA A 90 4.64 -1.24 5.50
CA ALA A 90 4.15 -2.19 4.50
C ALA A 90 5.24 -2.60 3.49
N PHE A 91 6.07 -1.65 3.06
CA PHE A 91 7.19 -1.89 2.16
C PHE A 91 8.22 -2.84 2.76
N ARG A 92 8.56 -2.66 4.04
CA ARG A 92 9.43 -3.58 4.76
C ARG A 92 8.84 -4.99 4.83
N GLY A 93 7.54 -5.13 5.10
CA GLY A 93 6.85 -6.43 5.04
C GLY A 93 7.01 -7.11 3.68
N LEU A 94 6.86 -6.36 2.58
CA LEU A 94 7.13 -6.88 1.23
C LEU A 94 8.60 -7.29 1.01
N LEU A 95 9.57 -6.60 1.63
CA LEU A 95 10.97 -7.00 1.54
C LEU A 95 11.24 -8.31 2.30
N GLU A 96 10.58 -8.53 3.42
CA GLU A 96 10.64 -9.80 4.14
C GLU A 96 10.08 -10.95 3.28
N VAL A 97 8.96 -10.71 2.57
CA VAL A 97 8.41 -11.64 1.57
C VAL A 97 9.42 -11.91 0.45
N ARG A 98 9.95 -10.86 -0.17
CA ARG A 98 10.97 -10.93 -1.22
C ARG A 98 12.14 -11.81 -0.78
N ASP A 99 12.67 -11.56 0.41
CA ASP A 99 13.83 -12.26 0.93
C ASP A 99 13.52 -13.73 1.25
N ALA A 100 12.30 -14.03 1.71
CA ALA A 100 11.84 -15.40 1.89
C ALA A 100 11.76 -16.17 0.56
N VAL A 101 11.15 -15.55 -0.47
CA VAL A 101 11.03 -16.15 -1.81
C VAL A 101 12.41 -16.34 -2.46
N ALA A 102 13.31 -15.37 -2.34
CA ALA A 102 14.68 -15.48 -2.85
C ALA A 102 15.48 -16.62 -2.18
N ARG A 103 15.21 -16.91 -0.90
CA ARG A 103 15.78 -18.08 -0.20
C ARG A 103 15.08 -19.41 -0.54
N GLY A 104 14.03 -19.36 -1.37
CA GLY A 104 13.25 -20.53 -1.74
C GLY A 104 12.33 -21.06 -0.64
N LEU A 105 11.98 -20.23 0.33
CA LEU A 105 11.00 -20.60 1.35
C LEU A 105 9.59 -20.56 0.75
N PRO A 106 8.80 -21.63 0.88
CA PRO A 106 7.44 -21.65 0.34
C PRO A 106 6.55 -20.70 1.15
N LEU A 107 5.65 -19.94 0.53
CA LEU A 107 4.83 -18.92 1.21
C LEU A 107 3.70 -19.48 2.10
N ASN A 108 3.61 -20.80 2.28
CA ASN A 108 2.57 -21.44 3.08
C ASN A 108 3.07 -21.96 4.44
N TRP A 109 4.33 -21.70 4.81
CA TRP A 109 4.88 -22.09 6.11
C TRP A 109 4.32 -21.26 7.28
N PRO A 110 4.22 -21.85 8.49
CA PRO A 110 3.62 -21.19 9.66
C PRO A 110 4.23 -19.83 10.01
N ASP A 111 5.54 -19.65 9.89
CA ASP A 111 6.17 -18.40 10.33
C ASP A 111 6.00 -17.24 9.31
N TYR A 112 5.54 -17.55 8.09
CA TYR A 112 5.22 -16.52 7.09
C TYR A 112 3.82 -15.97 7.19
N ARG A 113 2.87 -16.75 7.74
CA ARG A 113 1.52 -16.26 7.98
C ARG A 113 1.50 -15.01 8.89
N PRO A 114 2.24 -14.97 10.03
CA PRO A 114 2.41 -13.75 10.81
C PRO A 114 3.00 -12.57 10.02
N ALA A 115 3.96 -12.81 9.12
CA ALA A 115 4.56 -11.77 8.30
C ALA A 115 3.56 -11.23 7.26
N THR A 116 2.78 -12.09 6.61
CA THR A 116 1.72 -11.67 5.69
C THR A 116 0.57 -10.96 6.39
N ASP A 117 0.19 -11.43 7.58
CA ASP A 117 -0.85 -10.80 8.39
C ASP A 117 -0.37 -9.42 8.88
N GLY A 118 0.90 -9.32 9.27
CA GLY A 118 1.56 -8.05 9.62
C GLY A 118 1.60 -7.07 8.44
N MET A 119 2.00 -7.54 7.26
CA MET A 119 1.99 -6.74 6.04
C MET A 119 0.57 -6.29 5.67
N ALA A 120 -0.43 -7.18 5.76
CA ALA A 120 -1.83 -6.84 5.52
C ALA A 120 -2.32 -5.75 6.50
N GLN A 121 -1.91 -5.83 7.77
CA GLN A 121 -2.18 -4.83 8.78
C GLN A 121 -1.52 -3.48 8.47
N ASP A 122 -0.29 -3.47 7.98
CA ASP A 122 0.41 -2.24 7.61
C ASP A 122 -0.17 -1.59 6.35
N VAL A 123 -0.54 -2.39 5.35
CA VAL A 123 -1.30 -1.90 4.19
C VAL A 123 -2.66 -1.34 4.63
N TRP A 124 -3.31 -1.96 5.63
CA TRP A 124 -4.53 -1.41 6.21
C TRP A 124 -4.30 -0.05 6.88
N ARG A 125 -3.26 0.08 7.71
CA ARG A 125 -2.89 1.37 8.32
C ARG A 125 -2.66 2.43 7.25
N LEU A 126 -2.02 2.09 6.14
CA LEU A 126 -1.82 3.00 5.02
C LEU A 126 -3.15 3.44 4.38
N ARG A 127 -4.10 2.52 4.17
CA ARG A 127 -5.45 2.87 3.67
C ARG A 127 -6.16 3.84 4.62
N GLN A 128 -6.07 3.64 5.92
CA GLN A 128 -6.70 4.53 6.90
C GLN A 128 -6.03 5.91 6.93
N ALA A 129 -4.70 5.97 6.86
CA ALA A 129 -3.95 7.22 6.76
C ALA A 129 -4.34 8.00 5.49
N ALA A 130 -4.43 7.32 4.34
CA ALA A 130 -4.88 7.91 3.09
C ALA A 130 -6.34 8.42 3.19
N ARG A 131 -7.23 7.68 3.83
CA ARG A 131 -8.62 8.14 4.01
C ARG A 131 -8.70 9.40 4.84
N ARG A 132 -7.97 9.48 5.97
CA ARG A 132 -7.90 10.69 6.80
C ARG A 132 -7.32 11.87 6.03
N GLU A 133 -6.28 11.62 5.23
CA GLU A 133 -5.65 12.63 4.39
C GLU A 133 -6.60 13.24 3.35
N PHE A 134 -7.48 12.43 2.76
CA PHE A 134 -8.40 12.87 1.70
C PHE A 134 -9.84 13.09 2.21
N ASP A 135 -9.99 13.51 3.47
CA ASP A 135 -11.27 13.82 4.13
C ASP A 135 -12.32 12.68 4.11
N GLY A 136 -11.87 11.44 3.89
CA GLY A 136 -12.69 10.24 3.97
C GLY A 136 -12.86 9.78 5.41
N SER A 137 -14.09 9.42 5.80
CA SER A 137 -14.32 8.79 7.10
C SER A 137 -13.52 7.49 7.22
N PRO A 138 -12.87 7.19 8.37
CA PRO A 138 -12.18 5.92 8.59
C PRO A 138 -13.12 4.75 8.31
N LEU A 139 -12.60 3.69 7.69
CA LEU A 139 -13.36 2.47 7.51
C LEU A 139 -13.37 1.67 8.81
N ASP A 140 -14.53 1.08 9.11
CA ASP A 140 -14.71 0.13 10.20
C ASP A 140 -14.19 -1.26 9.74
N LEU A 141 -13.16 -1.73 10.42
CA LEU A 141 -12.49 -3.00 10.15
C LEU A 141 -13.43 -4.19 10.31
N ASP A 142 -14.22 -4.20 11.39
CA ASP A 142 -15.09 -5.33 11.71
C ASP A 142 -16.22 -5.44 10.67
N ARG A 143 -16.74 -4.30 10.23
CA ARG A 143 -17.73 -4.25 9.14
C ARG A 143 -17.17 -4.69 7.80
N LEU A 144 -15.92 -4.34 7.47
CA LEU A 144 -15.30 -4.80 6.23
C LEU A 144 -14.94 -6.28 6.28
N ALA A 145 -14.42 -6.76 7.41
CA ALA A 145 -14.14 -8.18 7.62
C ALA A 145 -15.40 -9.03 7.48
N ALA A 146 -16.54 -8.54 7.98
CA ALA A 146 -17.85 -9.17 7.81
C ALA A 146 -18.32 -9.25 6.34
N ILE A 147 -17.92 -8.30 5.49
CA ILE A 147 -18.21 -8.33 4.05
C ILE A 147 -17.24 -9.27 3.31
N GLN A 148 -15.97 -9.25 3.69
CA GLN A 148 -14.92 -10.07 3.05
C GLN A 148 -14.95 -11.54 3.49
N THR A 149 -15.62 -11.87 4.61
CA THR A 149 -15.65 -13.23 5.17
C THR A 149 -17.06 -13.75 5.44
N PRO A 150 -17.64 -14.48 4.47
CA PRO A 150 -18.50 -15.62 4.78
C PRO A 150 -17.77 -16.97 4.67
N HIS A 151 -16.71 -17.08 3.84
CA HIS A 151 -16.16 -18.39 3.45
C HIS A 151 -14.89 -18.85 4.20
N ILE A 152 -14.15 -17.97 4.88
CA ILE A 152 -12.92 -18.36 5.61
C ILE A 152 -13.27 -18.97 6.98
N ALA A 153 -14.26 -18.41 7.68
CA ALA A 153 -14.74 -18.96 8.96
C ALA A 153 -15.34 -20.37 8.79
N GLU A 154 -15.95 -20.66 7.65
CA GLU A 154 -16.54 -21.99 7.34
C GLU A 154 -15.45 -23.03 7.04
N ARG A 155 -14.34 -22.65 6.39
CA ARG A 155 -13.18 -23.54 6.14
C ARG A 155 -12.44 -23.90 7.42
N LEU A 156 -12.23 -22.93 8.30
CA LEU A 156 -11.57 -23.16 9.59
C LEU A 156 -12.41 -24.04 10.53
N ARG A 157 -13.75 -24.05 10.37
CA ARG A 157 -14.64 -24.95 11.12
C ARG A 157 -14.58 -26.39 10.61
N ARG A 158 -14.45 -26.61 9.29
CA ARG A 158 -14.30 -27.95 8.70
C ARG A 158 -12.97 -28.61 9.06
N ASP A 159 -11.86 -27.89 9.00
CA ASP A 159 -10.53 -28.43 9.31
C ASP A 159 -10.31 -28.71 10.82
N SER A 160 -11.28 -28.37 11.67
CA SER A 160 -11.27 -28.65 13.12
C SER A 160 -12.11 -29.87 13.53
N GLN A 161 -12.77 -30.53 12.56
CA GLN A 161 -13.61 -31.71 12.77
C GLN A 161 -13.07 -32.98 12.08
N ASP A 162 -11.95 -32.88 11.35
CA ASP A 162 -11.17 -33.98 10.77
C ASP A 162 -9.79 -34.07 11.45
#